data_AF-A0A5M3M824-F1
#
_entry.id   AF-A0A5M3M824-F1
#
_cell.length_a   1.000
_cell.length_b   1.000
_cell.length_c   1.000
_cell.angle_alpha   90.00
_cell.angle_beta   90.00
_cell.angle_gamma   90.00
#
_symmetry.space_group_name_H-M   'P 1'
#
loop_
_entity.id
_entity.type
_entity.pdbx_description
1 polymer ?
#
loop_
_entity_poly.entity_id
_entity_poly.type
_entity_poly.pdbx_seq_one_letter_code
_entity_poly.pdbx_strand_id
1 'polypeptide(L)'
;MSQYSATAVTLVGHSLGAALSLLDSVYLPLHLPSGTTFKTVNYGLPRVGNQAFADYVDANLKLTHINNEEDPIPTVPGMFLGFVHPAGEVHIQDSGSWDTCPGQDNNSTLCIVGDVPNVFDGDLDNHDGPYNGVTMGCKS
;
A
#
# COMPACT_ATOMS: atom_id res chain seq x y z
N MET A 1 -13.55 -19.56 7.13
CA MET A 1 -12.44 -20.48 7.48
C MET A 1 -12.91 -21.93 7.66
N SER A 2 -14.03 -22.19 8.37
CA SER A 2 -14.51 -23.55 8.68
C SER A 2 -14.85 -24.44 7.47
N GLN A 3 -15.43 -23.87 6.39
CA GLN A 3 -15.81 -24.66 5.21
C GLN A 3 -14.61 -25.31 4.50
N TYR A 4 -13.46 -24.61 4.48
CA TYR A 4 -12.27 -25.05 3.75
C TYR A 4 -11.07 -25.33 4.67
N SER A 5 -11.29 -25.33 5.99
CA SER A 5 -10.21 -25.40 7.00
C SER A 5 -9.06 -24.42 6.74
N ALA A 6 -9.38 -23.23 6.20
CA ALA A 6 -8.38 -22.21 5.90
C ALA A 6 -7.79 -21.65 7.19
N THR A 7 -6.47 -21.45 7.20
CA THR A 7 -5.72 -20.83 8.31
C THR A 7 -4.89 -19.63 7.85
N ALA A 8 -4.94 -19.28 6.55
CA ALA A 8 -4.26 -18.14 5.99
C ALA A 8 -5.26 -17.17 5.37
N VAL A 9 -5.08 -15.88 5.66
CA VAL A 9 -5.89 -14.78 5.14
C VAL A 9 -4.97 -13.78 4.46
N THR A 10 -5.22 -13.54 3.17
CA THR A 10 -4.56 -12.46 2.43
C THR A 10 -5.55 -11.33 2.27
N LEU A 11 -5.21 -10.15 2.76
CA LEU A 11 -5.94 -8.92 2.52
C LEU A 11 -5.37 -8.25 1.28
N VAL A 12 -6.27 -7.78 0.43
CA VAL A 12 -5.92 -7.03 -0.79
C VAL A 12 -6.85 -5.85 -0.94
N GLY A 13 -6.32 -4.76 -1.46
CA GLY A 13 -7.10 -3.58 -1.76
C GLY A 13 -6.38 -2.68 -2.75
N HIS A 14 -7.16 -1.92 -3.50
CA HIS A 14 -6.70 -0.86 -4.40
C HIS A 14 -7.32 0.46 -3.97
N SER A 15 -6.59 1.58 -4.11
CA SER A 15 -7.10 2.92 -3.81
C SER A 15 -7.61 3.05 -2.37
N LEU A 16 -8.82 3.60 -2.16
CA LEU A 16 -9.49 3.59 -0.85
C LEU A 16 -9.59 2.18 -0.25
N GLY A 17 -9.79 1.15 -1.07
CA GLY A 17 -9.81 -0.24 -0.64
C GLY A 17 -8.47 -0.70 -0.06
N ALA A 18 -7.34 -0.16 -0.54
CA ALA A 18 -6.03 -0.41 0.04
C ALA A 18 -5.93 0.14 1.48
N ALA A 19 -6.44 1.36 1.72
CA ALA A 19 -6.48 1.94 3.05
C ALA A 19 -7.33 1.10 4.02
N LEU A 20 -8.51 0.68 3.57
CA LEU A 20 -9.41 -0.18 4.37
C LEU A 20 -8.77 -1.53 4.66
N SER A 21 -8.16 -2.17 3.66
CA SER A 21 -7.42 -3.43 3.79
C SER A 21 -6.28 -3.32 4.80
N LEU A 22 -5.56 -2.18 4.86
CA LEU A 22 -4.53 -1.95 5.87
C LEU A 22 -5.12 -1.88 7.29
N LEU A 23 -6.24 -1.17 7.48
CA LEU A 23 -6.93 -1.13 8.77
C LEU A 23 -7.47 -2.50 9.17
N ASP A 24 -8.04 -3.25 8.25
CA ASP A 24 -8.51 -4.62 8.47
C ASP A 24 -7.35 -5.55 8.85
N SER A 25 -6.15 -5.31 8.33
CA SER A 25 -4.98 -6.12 8.68
C SER A 25 -4.54 -5.93 10.14
N VAL A 26 -4.88 -4.79 10.76
CA VAL A 26 -4.73 -4.56 12.20
C VAL A 26 -5.89 -5.18 12.98
N TYR A 27 -7.11 -5.07 12.45
CA TYR A 27 -8.34 -5.46 13.15
C TYR A 27 -8.59 -6.98 13.18
N LEU A 28 -8.43 -7.67 12.04
CA LEU A 28 -8.77 -9.09 11.92
C LEU A 28 -7.95 -10.04 12.80
N PRO A 29 -6.63 -9.83 13.03
CA PRO A 29 -5.86 -10.67 13.96
C PRO A 29 -6.41 -10.67 15.39
N LEU A 30 -7.10 -9.61 15.81
CA LEU A 30 -7.72 -9.51 17.14
C LEU A 30 -9.01 -10.33 17.26
N HIS A 31 -9.62 -10.71 16.13
CA HIS A 31 -10.97 -11.31 16.06
C HIS A 31 -10.99 -12.70 15.44
N LEU A 32 -9.88 -13.15 14.86
CA LEU A 32 -9.74 -14.48 14.26
C LEU A 32 -8.91 -15.41 15.16
N PRO A 33 -9.04 -16.75 14.99
CA PRO A 33 -8.31 -17.71 15.80
C PRO A 33 -6.81 -17.46 15.78
N SER A 34 -6.13 -17.64 16.92
CA SER A 34 -4.70 -17.34 17.09
C SER A 34 -3.75 -18.07 16.13
N GLY A 35 -4.19 -19.20 15.54
CA GLY A 35 -3.45 -19.92 14.50
C GLY A 35 -3.59 -19.33 13.09
N THR A 36 -4.30 -18.22 12.92
CA THR A 36 -4.51 -17.60 11.61
C THR A 36 -3.30 -16.75 11.22
N THR A 37 -2.75 -16.97 10.03
CA THR A 37 -1.67 -16.16 9.48
C THR A 37 -2.20 -15.11 8.52
N PHE A 38 -1.63 -13.91 8.55
CA PHE A 38 -2.05 -12.77 7.74
C PHE A 38 -0.95 -12.28 6.81
N LYS A 39 -1.35 -11.83 5.63
CA LYS A 39 -0.52 -11.06 4.68
C LYS A 39 -1.38 -9.98 4.04
N THR A 40 -0.81 -8.81 3.79
CA THR A 40 -1.51 -7.71 3.12
C THR A 40 -0.74 -7.34 1.86
N VAL A 41 -1.44 -7.27 0.71
CA VAL A 41 -0.89 -6.77 -0.55
C VAL A 41 -1.81 -5.70 -1.09
N ASN A 42 -1.36 -4.46 -1.07
CA ASN A 42 -2.15 -3.30 -1.45
C ASN A 42 -1.58 -2.63 -2.72
N TYR A 43 -2.43 -1.94 -3.46
CA TYR A 43 -2.09 -1.25 -4.70
C TYR A 43 -2.56 0.20 -4.63
N GLY A 44 -1.70 1.17 -4.96
CA GLY A 44 -2.02 2.59 -4.86
C GLY A 44 -2.50 2.97 -3.45
N LEU A 45 -1.76 2.54 -2.41
CA LEU A 45 -2.13 2.73 -1.01
C LEU A 45 -1.94 4.19 -0.61
N PRO A 46 -3.00 4.97 -0.30
CA PRO A 46 -2.82 6.28 0.31
C PRO A 46 -2.29 6.15 1.75
N ARG A 47 -1.65 7.20 2.29
CA ARG A 47 -1.23 7.20 3.70
C ARG A 47 -2.46 7.08 4.60
N VAL A 48 -2.35 6.27 5.65
CA VAL A 48 -3.51 5.92 6.50
C VAL A 48 -3.41 6.52 7.90
N GLY A 49 -2.22 6.55 8.49
CA GLY A 49 -2.03 6.95 9.87
C GLY A 49 -0.77 7.77 10.08
N ASN A 50 -0.50 8.09 11.34
CA ASN A 50 0.69 8.83 11.74
C ASN A 50 1.90 7.91 11.96
N GLN A 51 3.02 8.48 12.39
CA GLN A 51 4.25 7.75 12.70
C GLN A 51 4.02 6.53 13.62
N ALA A 52 3.26 6.69 14.70
CA ALA A 52 3.00 5.59 15.64
C ALA A 52 2.22 4.44 15.00
N PHE A 53 1.32 4.75 14.06
CA PHE A 53 0.61 3.74 13.28
C PHE A 53 1.54 3.03 12.30
N ALA A 54 2.39 3.77 11.56
CA ALA A 54 3.37 3.19 10.65
C ALA A 54 4.34 2.25 11.39
N ASP A 55 4.87 2.67 12.53
CA ASP A 55 5.75 1.85 13.37
C ASP A 55 5.05 0.58 13.89
N TYR A 56 3.76 0.69 14.24
CA TYR A 56 2.97 -0.46 14.65
C TYR A 56 2.79 -1.46 13.50
N VAL A 57 2.47 -0.98 12.29
CA VAL A 57 2.32 -1.82 11.10
C VAL A 57 3.63 -2.55 10.82
N ASP A 58 4.76 -1.85 10.81
CA ASP A 58 6.08 -2.43 10.54
C ASP A 58 6.47 -3.51 11.55
N ALA A 59 6.10 -3.33 12.82
CA ALA A 59 6.43 -4.27 13.88
C ALA A 59 5.52 -5.51 13.92
N ASN A 60 4.28 -5.42 13.43
CA ASN A 60 3.25 -6.44 13.70
C ASN A 60 2.67 -7.10 12.44
N LEU A 61 2.80 -6.49 11.27
CA LEU A 61 2.11 -6.90 10.06
C LEU A 61 3.08 -7.25 8.93
N LYS A 62 2.60 -8.04 7.96
CA LYS A 62 3.31 -8.34 6.71
C LYS A 62 2.65 -7.57 5.57
N LEU A 63 3.11 -6.35 5.34
CA LEU A 63 2.59 -5.47 4.30
C LEU A 63 3.54 -5.45 3.09
N THR A 64 2.95 -5.52 1.90
CA THR A 64 3.55 -5.03 0.66
C THR A 64 2.57 -4.06 0.05
N HIS A 65 3.01 -2.85 -0.28
CA HIS A 65 2.19 -1.88 -0.98
C HIS A 65 2.88 -1.48 -2.28
N ILE A 66 2.13 -1.53 -3.38
CA ILE A 66 2.64 -1.42 -4.73
C ILE A 66 2.11 -0.13 -5.33
N ASN A 67 3.03 0.75 -5.74
CA ASN A 67 2.71 2.03 -6.37
C ASN A 67 3.10 1.96 -7.84
N ASN A 68 2.33 2.58 -8.72
CA ASN A 68 2.53 2.49 -10.17
C ASN A 68 2.87 3.86 -10.73
N GLU A 69 4.08 3.96 -11.29
CA GLU A 69 4.59 5.17 -11.97
C GLU A 69 4.28 6.41 -11.12
N GLU A 70 3.94 7.54 -11.74
CA GLU A 70 3.62 8.77 -11.02
C GLU A 70 2.18 8.82 -10.45
N ASP A 71 1.68 7.73 -9.87
CA ASP A 71 0.38 7.71 -9.17
C ASP A 71 0.40 8.70 -7.98
N PRO A 72 -0.46 9.74 -7.96
CA PRO A 72 -0.49 10.70 -6.87
C PRO A 72 -1.17 10.16 -5.60
N ILE A 73 -1.93 9.06 -5.65
CA ILE A 73 -2.74 8.58 -4.52
C ILE A 73 -1.89 8.14 -3.32
N PRO A 74 -0.77 7.41 -3.48
CA PRO A 74 0.11 7.08 -2.37
C PRO A 74 0.73 8.31 -1.69
N THR A 75 0.77 9.45 -2.36
CA THR A 75 1.34 10.68 -1.80
C THR A 75 0.36 11.46 -0.91
N VAL A 76 -0.90 11.02 -0.83
CA VAL A 76 -1.94 11.66 0.00
C VAL A 76 -2.46 10.75 1.12
N PRO A 77 -2.88 11.32 2.27
CA PRO A 77 -2.65 12.69 2.72
C PRO A 77 -1.15 13.01 2.85
N GLY A 78 -0.78 14.28 2.69
CA GLY A 78 0.61 14.71 2.70
C GLY A 78 1.27 14.60 4.08
N MET A 79 2.59 14.34 4.10
CA MET A 79 3.38 14.19 5.33
C MET A 79 3.33 15.41 6.26
N PHE A 80 3.13 16.61 5.70
CA PHE A 80 2.99 17.85 6.48
C PHE A 80 1.77 17.85 7.41
N LEU A 81 0.80 16.94 7.20
CA LEU A 81 -0.34 16.71 8.08
C LEU A 81 -0.06 15.65 9.16
N GLY A 82 1.17 15.13 9.22
CA GLY A 82 1.59 14.10 10.17
C GLY A 82 1.27 12.67 9.75
N PHE A 83 0.91 12.44 8.48
CA PHE A 83 0.69 11.11 7.92
C PHE A 83 2.01 10.49 7.43
N VAL A 84 2.19 9.20 7.66
CA VAL A 84 3.42 8.46 7.33
C VAL A 84 3.05 7.11 6.72
N HIS A 85 3.77 6.70 5.67
CA HIS A 85 3.64 5.35 5.12
C HIS A 85 4.41 4.34 5.96
N PRO A 86 3.85 3.14 6.22
CA PRO A 86 4.64 2.00 6.69
C PRO A 86 5.66 1.56 5.63
N ALA A 87 6.66 0.79 6.05
CA ALA A 87 7.63 0.19 5.15
C ALA A 87 6.99 -0.89 4.25
N GLY A 88 7.73 -1.33 3.23
CA GLY A 88 7.30 -2.40 2.33
C GLY A 88 6.76 -1.91 0.99
N GLU A 89 7.16 -0.71 0.57
CA GLU A 89 6.87 -0.18 -0.76
C GLU A 89 7.60 -0.97 -1.84
N VAL A 90 6.87 -1.28 -2.91
CA VAL A 90 7.41 -1.69 -4.20
C VAL A 90 6.90 -0.72 -5.25
N HIS A 91 7.80 -0.09 -5.98
CA HIS A 91 7.46 0.93 -6.95
C HIS A 91 7.68 0.42 -8.37
N ILE A 92 6.67 0.53 -9.22
CA ILE A 92 6.76 0.23 -10.65
C ILE A 92 7.21 1.52 -11.35
N GLN A 93 8.38 1.50 -11.99
CA GLN A 93 8.91 2.64 -12.76
C GLN A 93 8.32 2.67 -14.17
N ASP A 94 8.42 3.80 -14.89
CA ASP A 94 8.03 3.95 -16.30
C ASP A 94 8.63 2.90 -17.24
N SER A 95 9.81 2.39 -16.87
CA SER A 95 10.50 1.34 -17.61
C SER A 95 9.83 -0.04 -17.47
N GLY A 96 8.85 -0.16 -16.57
CA GLY A 96 8.25 -1.40 -16.11
C GLY A 96 9.07 -2.15 -15.06
N SER A 97 10.19 -1.58 -14.55
CA SER A 97 10.96 -2.18 -13.47
C SER A 97 10.22 -2.12 -12.14
N TRP A 98 10.42 -3.13 -11.29
CA TRP A 98 9.82 -3.21 -9.96
C TRP A 98 10.92 -3.04 -8.93
N ASP A 99 10.96 -1.87 -8.32
CA ASP A 99 12.01 -1.47 -7.39
C ASP A 99 11.49 -1.54 -5.95
N THR A 100 12.28 -2.14 -5.05
CA THR A 100 11.95 -2.19 -3.63
C THR A 100 12.45 -0.94 -2.95
N CYS A 101 11.58 -0.28 -2.19
CA CYS A 101 11.85 0.97 -1.49
C CYS A 101 12.06 0.71 0.01
N PRO A 102 13.31 0.78 0.51
CA PRO A 102 13.59 0.43 1.90
C PRO A 102 13.08 1.51 2.87
N GLY A 103 12.48 1.07 3.97
CA GLY A 103 12.02 1.96 5.04
C GLY A 103 10.67 2.63 4.74
N GLN A 104 10.32 3.60 5.59
CA GLN A 104 9.12 4.41 5.49
C GLN A 104 9.40 5.66 4.65
N ASP A 105 8.44 6.07 3.80
CA ASP A 105 8.48 7.29 2.98
C ASP A 105 9.88 7.58 2.37
N ASN A 106 10.44 6.62 1.63
CA ASN A 106 11.78 6.72 1.07
C ASN A 106 11.87 7.85 0.02
N ASN A 107 12.79 8.79 0.22
CA ASN A 107 12.91 10.01 -0.62
C ASN A 107 13.73 9.83 -1.91
N SER A 108 14.15 8.61 -2.23
CA SER A 108 14.75 8.29 -3.53
C SER A 108 13.75 8.55 -4.65
N THR A 109 14.21 9.04 -5.80
CA THR A 109 13.38 9.18 -7.01
C THR A 109 12.94 7.83 -7.59
N LEU A 110 13.48 6.71 -7.09
CA LEU A 110 12.99 5.36 -7.41
C LEU A 110 11.76 4.96 -6.57
N CYS A 111 11.33 5.80 -5.63
CA CYS A 111 10.24 5.54 -4.68
C CYS A 111 9.21 6.65 -4.76
N ILE A 112 7.95 6.36 -4.47
CA ILE A 112 6.83 7.26 -4.79
C ILE A 112 6.97 8.65 -4.15
N VAL A 113 7.59 8.74 -2.98
CA VAL A 113 7.79 10.02 -2.28
C VAL A 113 8.83 10.90 -2.97
N GLY A 114 9.89 10.31 -3.51
CA GLY A 114 10.88 11.06 -4.29
C GLY A 114 10.46 11.29 -5.74
N ASP A 115 9.66 10.37 -6.30
CA ASP A 115 9.21 10.42 -7.69
C ASP A 115 8.03 11.39 -7.88
N VAL A 116 7.08 11.39 -6.95
CA VAL A 116 5.92 12.30 -6.93
C VAL A 116 5.99 13.19 -5.67
N PRO A 117 6.85 14.22 -5.66
CA PRO A 117 7.07 15.04 -4.47
C PRO A 117 5.86 15.91 -4.10
N ASN A 118 4.93 16.13 -5.03
CA ASN A 118 3.62 16.71 -4.77
C ASN A 118 2.58 16.23 -5.80
N VAL A 119 1.30 16.37 -5.47
CA VAL A 119 0.18 15.87 -6.29
C VAL A 119 0.07 16.47 -7.70
N PHE A 120 0.73 17.59 -7.98
CA PHE A 120 0.73 18.19 -9.32
C PHE A 120 1.77 17.58 -10.26
N ASP A 121 2.73 16.83 -9.71
CA ASP A 121 3.73 16.09 -10.47
C ASP A 121 3.27 14.65 -10.79
N GLY A 122 2.07 14.26 -10.34
CA GLY A 122 1.50 12.94 -10.59
C GLY A 122 0.46 12.89 -11.70
N ASP A 123 0.26 11.70 -12.25
CA ASP A 123 -0.81 11.38 -13.21
C ASP A 123 -1.80 10.39 -12.58
N LEU A 124 -3.08 10.79 -12.51
CA LEU A 124 -4.11 9.95 -11.92
C LEU A 124 -4.42 8.72 -12.81
N ASP A 125 -4.10 8.76 -14.11
CA ASP A 125 -4.30 7.61 -14.99
C ASP A 125 -3.38 6.43 -14.59
N ASN A 126 -2.22 6.73 -14.00
CA ASN A 126 -1.28 5.72 -13.48
C ASN A 126 -1.84 4.97 -12.27
N HIS A 127 -2.84 5.52 -11.58
CA HIS A 127 -3.47 4.89 -10.41
C HIS A 127 -4.16 3.56 -10.77
N ASP A 128 -4.72 3.47 -11.97
CA ASP A 128 -5.42 2.27 -12.44
C ASP A 128 -4.45 1.20 -12.94
N GLY A 129 -3.15 1.47 -13.00
CA GLY A 129 -2.09 0.54 -13.41
C GLY A 129 -1.54 0.83 -14.82
N PRO A 130 -0.80 -0.13 -15.43
CA PRO A 130 -0.90 -1.56 -15.20
C PRO A 130 -0.02 -2.11 -14.06
N TYR A 131 -0.64 -2.82 -13.12
CA TYR A 131 0.07 -3.59 -12.10
C TYR A 131 0.36 -5.01 -12.63
N ASN A 132 1.55 -5.21 -13.21
CA ASN A 132 1.95 -6.48 -13.85
C ASN A 132 0.97 -6.91 -14.97
N GLY A 133 0.61 -5.95 -15.82
CA GLY A 133 -0.31 -6.17 -16.94
C GLY A 133 -1.80 -6.20 -16.56
N VAL A 134 -2.15 -5.96 -15.29
CA VAL A 134 -3.54 -5.87 -14.82
C VAL A 134 -3.88 -4.42 -14.54
N THR A 135 -4.93 -3.92 -15.19
CA THR A 135 -5.52 -2.60 -14.92
C THR A 135 -6.69 -2.75 -13.95
N MET A 136 -6.68 -1.99 -12.86
CA MET A 136 -7.67 -1.99 -11.78
C MET A 136 -8.48 -0.69 -11.79
N GLY A 137 -9.11 -0.38 -12.91
CA GLY A 137 -9.96 0.81 -13.06
C GLY A 137 -11.45 0.52 -12.92
N CYS A 138 -12.19 1.51 -12.44
CA CYS A 138 -13.65 1.50 -12.51
C CYS A 138 -14.08 1.93 -13.92
N LYS A 139 -15.04 1.21 -14.52
CA LYS A 139 -15.67 1.70 -15.76
C LYS A 139 -16.47 2.95 -15.43
N SER A 140 -16.04 4.09 -15.95
CA SER A 140 -16.82 5.34 -15.99
C SER A 140 -18.07 5.18 -16.85
#